data_AF-A0A8T6V2Q6-F1
#
_entry.id   AF-A0A8T6V2Q6-F1
#
_cell.length_a   1.000
_cell.length_b   1.000
_cell.length_c   1.000
_cell.angle_alpha   90.00
_cell.angle_beta   90.00
_cell.angle_gamma   90.00
#
_symmetry.space_group_name_H-M   'P 1'
#
loop_
_entity.id
_entity.type
_entity.pdbx_description
1 polymer ?
#
loop_
_entity_poly.entity_id
_entity_poly.type
_entity_poly.pdbx_seq_one_letter_code
_entity_poly.pdbx_strand_id
1 'polypeptide(L)'
;MNAIVEVHDNHELDCALEAGSKIIGINNRDLRTFDVDLNVSIKLSARVSGDKIVIAESGIGSIEDIDKLRAKGVHVFLIGETFMKAPDPGRKLKELIASTTYPNS
;
A
#
# COMPACT_ATOMS: atom_id res chain seq x y z
N MET A 1 -19.11 -6.56 6.79
CA MET A 1 -17.79 -7.13 6.43
C MET A 1 -17.35 -6.49 5.13
N ASN A 2 -16.09 -6.06 5.03
CA ASN A 2 -15.50 -5.52 3.79
C ASN A 2 -14.41 -6.49 3.32
N ALA A 3 -14.17 -6.53 2.01
CA ALA A 3 -13.11 -7.31 1.40
C ALA A 3 -12.04 -6.36 0.84
N ILE A 4 -10.77 -6.70 1.08
CA ILE A 4 -9.63 -6.14 0.37
C ILE A 4 -9.37 -7.09 -0.79
N VAL A 5 -9.49 -6.60 -2.03
CA VAL A 5 -9.15 -7.38 -3.22
C VAL A 5 -7.71 -7.09 -3.57
N GLU A 6 -6.86 -8.09 -3.38
CA GLU A 6 -5.42 -7.99 -3.61
C GLU A 6 -5.11 -8.15 -5.11
N VAL A 7 -4.22 -7.30 -5.63
CA VAL A 7 -3.78 -7.29 -7.03
C VAL A 7 -2.28 -7.03 -7.13
N HIS A 8 -1.65 -7.58 -8.17
CA HIS A 8 -0.22 -7.51 -8.42
C HIS A 8 0.10 -6.86 -9.77
N ASP A 9 -0.83 -6.92 -10.72
CA ASP A 9 -0.64 -6.41 -12.08
C ASP A 9 -1.89 -5.72 -12.65
N ASN A 10 -1.77 -5.27 -13.90
CA ASN A 10 -2.84 -4.56 -14.58
C ASN A 10 -4.07 -5.44 -14.86
N HIS A 11 -3.86 -6.74 -15.12
CA HIS A 11 -4.95 -7.65 -15.45
C HIS A 11 -5.78 -7.96 -14.20
N GLU A 12 -5.12 -8.24 -13.08
CA GLU A 12 -5.79 -8.44 -11.80
C GLU A 12 -6.52 -7.16 -11.36
N LEU A 13 -5.93 -5.99 -11.59
CA LEU A 13 -6.59 -4.71 -11.34
C LEU A 13 -7.86 -4.54 -12.18
N ASP A 14 -7.82 -4.88 -13.47
CA ASP A 14 -8.99 -4.79 -14.36
C ASP A 14 -10.12 -5.69 -13.84
N CYS A 15 -9.80 -6.95 -13.48
CA CYS A 15 -10.76 -7.86 -12.89
C CYS A 15 -11.35 -7.33 -11.57
N ALA A 16 -10.51 -6.73 -10.69
CA ALA A 16 -10.97 -6.17 -9.43
C ALA A 16 -11.90 -4.95 -9.64
N LEU A 17 -11.63 -4.13 -10.65
CA LEU A 17 -12.46 -2.98 -11.02
C LEU A 17 -13.79 -3.43 -11.63
N GLU A 18 -13.78 -4.40 -12.54
CA GLU A 18 -14.98 -4.99 -13.15
C GLU A 18 -15.87 -5.68 -12.11
N ALA A 19 -15.27 -6.34 -11.12
CA ALA A 19 -15.97 -6.94 -9.99
C ALA A 19 -16.57 -5.91 -9.01
N GLY A 20 -16.32 -4.61 -9.22
CA GLY A 20 -16.86 -3.54 -8.38
C GLY A 20 -16.17 -3.41 -7.02
N SER A 21 -14.89 -3.81 -6.91
CA SER A 21 -14.16 -3.70 -5.65
C SER A 21 -14.09 -2.25 -5.16
N LYS A 22 -14.32 -2.08 -3.86
CA LYS A 22 -14.24 -0.79 -3.15
C LYS A 22 -12.90 -0.57 -2.46
N ILE A 23 -12.20 -1.66 -2.12
CA ILE A 23 -10.92 -1.63 -1.42
C ILE A 23 -9.97 -2.53 -2.19
N ILE A 24 -8.93 -1.93 -2.76
CA ILE A 24 -7.94 -2.60 -3.59
C ILE A 24 -6.61 -2.59 -2.83
N GLY A 25 -6.10 -3.77 -2.55
CA GLY A 25 -4.76 -3.98 -2.01
C GLY A 25 -3.78 -4.18 -3.15
N ILE A 26 -2.81 -3.30 -3.33
CA ILE A 26 -1.76 -3.48 -4.33
C ILE A 26 -0.54 -4.07 -3.62
N ASN A 27 -0.22 -5.32 -3.92
CA ASN A 27 0.92 -5.99 -3.32
C ASN A 27 2.17 -5.73 -4.16
N ASN A 28 3.15 -5.04 -3.56
CA ASN A 28 4.42 -4.73 -4.21
C ASN A 28 5.36 -5.93 -4.31
N ARG A 29 5.02 -7.07 -3.71
CA ARG A 29 5.81 -8.31 -3.76
C ARG A 29 5.31 -9.20 -4.89
N ASP A 30 6.20 -9.54 -5.82
CA ASP A 30 5.93 -10.62 -6.78
C ASP A 30 5.97 -11.97 -6.04
N LEU A 31 4.89 -12.75 -6.09
CA LEU A 31 4.80 -14.03 -5.38
C LEU A 31 5.60 -15.17 -6.03
N ARG A 32 6.08 -14.99 -7.27
CA ARG A 32 6.92 -15.94 -8.00
C ARG A 32 8.40 -15.70 -7.75
N THR A 33 8.83 -14.44 -7.74
CA THR A 33 10.26 -14.08 -7.56
C THR A 33 10.60 -13.60 -6.17
N PHE A 34 9.61 -13.21 -5.36
CA PHE A 34 9.73 -12.53 -4.08
C PHE A 34 10.36 -11.14 -4.13
N ASP A 35 10.58 -10.61 -5.34
CA ASP A 35 11.05 -9.24 -5.53
C ASP A 35 10.00 -8.24 -5.06
N VAL A 36 10.47 -7.10 -4.58
CA VAL A 36 9.62 -6.05 -4.02
C VAL A 36 9.87 -4.74 -4.75
N ASP A 37 8.83 -4.19 -5.37
CA ASP A 37 8.90 -2.91 -6.09
C ASP A 37 7.72 -1.99 -5.76
N LEU A 38 7.98 -0.94 -4.98
CA LEU A 38 6.98 0.08 -4.65
C LEU A 38 6.41 0.82 -5.88
N ASN A 39 7.08 0.75 -7.03
CA ASN A 39 6.54 1.33 -8.26
C ASN A 39 5.30 0.59 -8.76
N VAL A 40 5.05 -0.65 -8.33
CA VAL A 40 3.81 -1.39 -8.64
C VAL A 40 2.61 -0.62 -8.09
N SER A 41 2.61 -0.30 -6.79
CA SER A 41 1.60 0.56 -6.17
C SER A 41 1.44 1.90 -6.87
N ILE A 42 2.54 2.58 -7.21
CA ILE A 42 2.50 3.88 -7.89
C ILE A 42 1.82 3.78 -9.26
N LYS A 43 2.16 2.76 -10.06
CA LYS A 43 1.63 2.59 -11.42
C LYS A 43 0.15 2.17 -11.40
N LEU A 44 -0.21 1.20 -10.56
CA LEU A 44 -1.56 0.65 -10.52
C LEU A 44 -2.54 1.62 -9.85
N SER A 45 -2.14 2.31 -8.78
CA SER A 45 -3.01 3.31 -8.12
C SER A 45 -3.43 4.45 -9.05
N ALA A 46 -2.58 4.86 -9.99
CA ALA A 46 -2.90 5.91 -10.98
C ALA A 46 -4.06 5.52 -11.92
N ARG A 47 -4.39 4.23 -12.05
CA ARG A 47 -5.52 3.74 -12.84
C ARG A 47 -6.82 3.65 -12.02
N VAL A 48 -6.73 3.72 -10.69
CA VAL A 48 -7.88 3.64 -9.80
C VAL A 48 -8.50 5.03 -9.68
N SER A 49 -9.79 5.13 -9.98
CA SER A 49 -10.55 6.38 -9.92
C SER A 49 -11.85 6.24 -9.11
N GLY A 50 -12.38 7.39 -8.70
CA GLY A 50 -13.56 7.51 -7.85
C GLY A 50 -13.25 7.23 -6.37
N ASP A 51 -14.28 6.88 -5.61
CA ASP A 51 -14.21 6.75 -4.15
C ASP A 51 -13.65 5.39 -3.67
N LYS A 52 -12.70 4.82 -4.41
CA LYS A 52 -12.07 3.54 -4.06
C LYS A 52 -10.89 3.77 -3.13
N ILE A 53 -10.74 2.88 -2.15
CA ILE A 53 -9.60 2.88 -1.24
C ILE A 53 -8.49 2.04 -1.87
N VAL A 54 -7.30 2.61 -2.02
CA VAL A 54 -6.10 1.92 -2.48
C VAL A 54 -5.14 1.75 -1.32
N ILE A 55 -4.75 0.51 -1.04
CA ILE A 55 -3.83 0.14 0.03
C ILE A 55 -2.54 -0.36 -0.63
N ALA A 56 -1.39 0.22 -0.29
CA ALA A 56 -0.10 -0.35 -0.69
C ALA A 56 0.37 -1.38 0.35
N GLU A 57 0.82 -2.53 -0.13
CA GLU A 57 1.24 -3.67 0.68
C GLU A 57 2.65 -4.12 0.30
N SER A 58 3.36 -4.74 1.25
CA SER A 58 4.75 -5.21 1.12
C SER A 58 5.79 -4.13 0.83
N GLY A 59 7.00 -4.31 1.36
CA GLY A 59 8.14 -3.45 1.04
C GLY A 59 8.20 -2.10 1.72
N ILE A 60 7.30 -1.81 2.65
CA ILE A 60 7.25 -0.55 3.37
C ILE A 60 7.95 -0.74 4.72
N GLY A 61 9.20 -0.30 4.79
CA GLY A 61 10.07 -0.50 5.96
C GLY A 61 10.50 0.79 6.65
N SER A 62 10.37 1.91 5.95
CA SER A 62 10.93 3.19 6.33
C SER A 62 9.95 4.35 6.08
N ILE A 63 10.26 5.49 6.67
CA ILE A 63 9.47 6.71 6.45
C ILE A 63 9.65 7.24 5.02
N GLU A 64 10.82 7.01 4.42
CA GLU A 64 11.13 7.36 3.05
C GLU A 64 10.26 6.57 2.04
N ASP A 65 9.97 5.29 2.34
CA ASP A 65 9.05 4.47 1.52
C ASP A 65 7.63 5.06 1.55
N ILE A 66 7.17 5.45 2.73
CA ILE A 66 5.86 6.10 2.93
C ILE A 66 5.82 7.43 2.17
N ASP A 67 6.82 8.28 2.33
CA ASP A 67 6.88 9.60 1.69
C ASP A 67 6.92 9.47 0.16
N LYS A 68 7.67 8.49 -0.37
CA LYS A 68 7.70 8.16 -1.80
C LYS A 68 6.30 7.80 -2.34
N LEU A 69 5.56 6.97 -1.62
CA LEU A 69 4.20 6.55 -1.99
C LEU A 69 3.20 7.72 -1.87
N ARG A 70 3.26 8.49 -0.77
CA ARG A 70 2.39 9.66 -0.55
C ARG A 70 2.59 10.74 -1.60
N ALA A 71 3.83 11.00 -2.00
CA ALA A 71 4.15 11.95 -3.07
C ALA A 71 3.52 11.55 -4.43
N LYS A 72 3.03 10.31 -4.57
CA LYS A 72 2.34 9.79 -5.75
C LYS A 72 0.85 9.53 -5.53
N GLY A 73 0.29 10.01 -4.42
CA GLY A 73 -1.15 9.91 -4.13
C GLY A 73 -1.58 8.61 -3.44
N VAL A 74 -0.63 7.76 -3.00
CA VAL A 74 -0.92 6.55 -2.25
C VAL A 74 -0.82 6.85 -0.76
N HIS A 75 -1.92 6.71 -0.02
CA HIS A 75 -2.03 7.23 1.35
C HIS A 75 -2.43 6.19 2.40
N VAL A 76 -2.77 4.97 1.98
CA VAL A 76 -3.14 3.87 2.88
C VAL A 76 -2.14 2.75 2.72
N PHE A 77 -1.67 2.20 3.84
CA PHE A 77 -0.59 1.23 3.90
C PHE A 77 -0.96 0.05 4.78
N LEU A 78 -0.60 -1.15 4.34
CA LEU A 78 -0.65 -2.36 5.17
C LEU A 78 0.78 -2.82 5.44
N ILE A 79 1.20 -2.71 6.70
CA ILE A 79 2.57 -2.98 7.13
C ILE A 79 2.51 -4.02 8.24
N GLY A 80 3.08 -5.21 7.99
CA GLY A 80 3.12 -6.31 8.96
C GLY A 80 4.54 -6.73 9.28
N GLU A 81 5.27 -7.23 8.28
CA GLU A 81 6.62 -7.79 8.41
C GLU A 81 7.60 -6.85 9.13
N THR A 82 7.60 -5.57 8.77
CA THR A 82 8.42 -4.53 9.40
C THR A 82 8.18 -4.43 10.90
N PHE A 83 6.92 -4.54 11.35
CA PHE A 83 6.59 -4.51 12.77
C PHE A 83 6.91 -5.83 13.46
N MET A 84 6.67 -6.97 12.81
CA MET A 84 6.96 -8.29 13.40
C MET A 84 8.46 -8.52 13.61
N LYS A 85 9.31 -7.90 12.79
CA LYS A 85 10.78 -7.95 12.93
C LYS A 85 11.33 -6.91 13.91
N ALA A 86 10.54 -5.92 14.31
CA ALA A 86 11.00 -4.85 15.18
C ALA A 86 11.08 -5.33 16.65
N PRO A 87 12.17 -5.03 17.39
CA PRO A 87 12.24 -5.32 18.82
C PRO A 87 11.16 -4.60 19.64
N ASP A 88 10.73 -3.42 19.18
CA ASP A 88 9.63 -2.63 19.74
C ASP A 88 8.74 -2.13 18.58
N PRO A 89 7.64 -2.84 18.27
CA PRO A 89 6.71 -2.44 17.22
C PRO A 89 6.10 -1.06 17.44
N GLY A 90 5.87 -0.65 18.69
CA GLY A 90 5.30 0.65 19.04
C GLY A 90 6.26 1.79 18.73
N ARG A 91 7.56 1.60 19.02
CA ARG A 91 8.60 2.54 18.60
C ARG A 91 8.73 2.60 17.07
N LYS A 92 8.69 1.45 16.38
CA LYS A 92 8.75 1.43 14.91
C LYS A 92 7.56 2.11 14.27
N LEU A 93 6.36 1.94 14.82
CA LEU A 93 5.16 2.67 14.37
C LEU A 93 5.37 4.18 14.51
N LYS A 94 5.85 4.66 15.67
CA LYS A 94 6.12 6.08 15.91
C LYS A 94 7.11 6.65 14.89
N GLU A 95 8.16 5.91 14.56
CA GLU A 95 9.14 6.29 13.53
C GLU A 95 8.47 6.45 12.15
N LEU A 96 7.65 5.47 11.73
CA LEU A 96 7.00 5.50 10.43
C LEU A 96 5.94 6.60 10.28
N ILE A 97 5.31 7.02 11.38
CA ILE A 97 4.28 8.07 11.35
C ILE A 97 4.80 9.46 11.79
N ALA A 98 6.08 9.60 12.15
CA ALA A 98 6.63 10.83 12.73
C ALA A 98 6.54 12.07 11.82
N SER A 99 6.64 11.89 10.50
CA SER A 99 6.45 12.96 9.50
C SER A 99 4.99 13.10 9.04
N THR A 100 4.10 12.24 9.53
CA THR A 100 2.72 12.14 9.04
C THR A 100 1.85 13.17 9.74
N THR A 101 1.98 14.43 9.33
CA THR A 101 0.90 15.41 9.56
C THR A 101 -0.26 15.00 8.64
N TYR A 102 -1.36 14.51 9.21
CA TYR A 102 -2.62 14.54 8.50
C TYR A 102 -2.98 16.01 8.35
N PRO A 103 -3.16 16.55 7.12
CA PRO A 103 -3.80 17.85 6.99
C PRO A 103 -5.16 17.72 7.68
N ASN A 104 -5.37 18.54 8.72
CA ASN A 104 -6.67 18.64 9.37
C ASN A 104 -7.72 18.85 8.28
N SER A 105 -8.80 18.08 8.39
CA SER A 105 -10.01 18.19 7.57
C SER A 105 -10.53 19.62 7.53
#